data_AF-A0A2X2K5L4-F1
#
_entry.id   AF-A0A2X2K5L4-F1
#
_cell.length_a   1.000
_cell.length_b   1.000
_cell.length_c   1.000
_cell.angle_alpha   90.00
_cell.angle_beta   90.00
_cell.angle_gamma   90.00
#
_symmetry.space_group_name_H-M   'P 1'
#
loop_
_entity.id
_entity.type
_entity.pdbx_description
1 polymer ?
#
loop_
_entity_poly.entity_id
_entity_poly.type
_entity_poly.pdbx_seq_one_letter_code
_entity_poly.pdbx_strand_id
1 'polypeptide(L)' 'MLTLIIYLPAIGGGGLISGISTYFKSYSPNTKIIGVEPSGASSMYESVVVNNQVITLPNIDKFVDGASVARVGDITF' A
#
# COMPACT_ATOMS: atom_id res chain seq x y z
N MET A 1 -8.87 22.83 -12.76
CA MET A 1 -9.00 21.37 -12.97
C MET A 1 -9.09 20.73 -11.59
N LEU A 2 -10.09 19.89 -11.32
CA LEU A 2 -10.29 19.26 -10.02
C LEU A 2 -9.36 18.05 -9.89
N THR A 3 -8.60 17.96 -8.80
CA THR A 3 -7.76 16.79 -8.50
C THR A 3 -8.53 15.85 -7.58
N LEU A 4 -8.76 14.62 -8.01
CA LEU A 4 -9.32 13.57 -7.15
C LEU A 4 -8.24 13.03 -6.21
N ILE A 5 -8.61 12.82 -4.94
CA ILE A 5 -7.75 12.18 -3.94
C ILE A 5 -8.51 10.95 -3.44
N ILE A 6 -7.88 9.78 -3.53
CA ILE A 6 -8.44 8.50 -3.09
C ILE A 6 -7.60 7.96 -1.94
N TYR A 7 -8.24 7.64 -0.83
CA TYR A 7 -7.63 6.93 0.30
C TYR A 7 -8.00 5.45 0.20
N LEU A 8 -6.99 4.57 0.27
CA LEU A 8 -7.17 3.12 0.25
C LEU A 8 -6.83 2.53 1.63
N PRO A 9 -7.82 2.24 2.50
CA PRO A 9 -7.64 1.86 3.90
C PRO A 9 -7.12 0.43 4.17
N ALA A 10 -6.74 -0.31 3.13
CA ALA A 10 -6.42 -1.73 3.24
C ALA A 10 -5.16 -2.09 2.44
N ILE A 11 -4.05 -1.43 2.77
CA ILE A 11 -2.75 -1.82 2.24
C ILE A 11 -2.23 -2.99 3.08
N GLY A 12 -2.20 -4.17 2.46
CA GLY A 12 -1.48 -5.34 2.93
C GLY A 12 -0.38 -5.69 1.92
N GLY A 13 -0.57 -6.78 1.17
CA GLY A 13 0.42 -7.26 0.20
C GLY A 13 0.63 -6.39 -1.06
N GLY A 14 -0.16 -5.33 -1.27
CA GLY A 14 0.03 -4.37 -2.36
C GLY A 14 -0.77 -4.61 -3.66
N GLY A 15 -1.42 -5.77 -3.81
CA GLY A 15 -2.16 -6.11 -5.04
C GLY A 15 -3.30 -5.15 -5.40
N LEU A 16 -4.08 -4.70 -4.41
CA LEU A 16 -5.19 -3.78 -4.64
C LEU A 16 -4.69 -2.38 -5.07
N ILE A 17 -3.73 -1.81 -4.34
CA ILE A 17 -3.21 -0.48 -4.66
C ILE A 17 -2.43 -0.46 -5.97
N SER A 18 -1.70 -1.52 -6.31
CA SER A 18 -0.99 -1.62 -7.60
C SER A 18 -1.98 -1.66 -8.77
N GLY A 19 -3.06 -2.44 -8.66
CA GLY A 19 -4.12 -2.49 -9.67
C GLY A 19 -4.83 -1.15 -9.85
N ILE A 20 -5.29 -0.53 -8.75
CA ILE A 20 -5.98 0.76 -8.78
C ILE A 20 -5.03 1.84 -9.32
N SER A 21 -3.79 1.90 -8.82
CA SER A 21 -2.81 2.90 -9.27
C SER A 21 -2.50 2.76 -10.76
N THR A 22 -2.42 1.53 -11.28
CA THR A 22 -2.22 1.28 -12.71
C THR A 22 -3.37 1.85 -13.53
N TYR A 23 -4.62 1.57 -13.14
CA TYR A 23 -5.79 2.11 -13.84
C TYR A 23 -5.83 3.64 -13.81
N PHE A 24 -5.66 4.26 -12.63
CA PHE A 24 -5.73 5.71 -12.51
C PHE A 24 -4.57 6.41 -13.21
N LYS A 25 -3.37 5.81 -13.24
CA LYS A 25 -2.24 6.35 -14.01
C LYS A 25 -2.58 6.46 -15.50
N SER A 26 -3.33 5.50 -16.05
CA SER A 26 -3.74 5.50 -17.46
C SER A 26 -4.88 6.45 -17.78
N TYR A 27 -5.90 6.54 -16.91
CA TYR A 27 -7.15 7.25 -17.22
C TYR A 27 -7.33 8.60 -16.51
N SER A 28 -6.65 8.80 -15.38
CA SER A 28 -6.71 10.05 -14.60
C SER A 28 -5.39 10.28 -13.87
N PRO A 29 -4.30 10.58 -14.60
CA PRO A 29 -2.92 10.60 -14.07
C PRO A 29 -2.68 11.64 -12.98
N ASN A 30 -3.58 12.62 -12.85
CA ASN A 30 -3.52 13.63 -11.79
C ASN A 30 -4.17 13.17 -10.49
N THR A 31 -4.90 12.04 -10.48
CA THR A 31 -5.50 11.47 -9.27
C THR A 31 -4.40 11.07 -8.29
N LYS A 32 -4.52 11.51 -7.04
CA LYS A 32 -3.62 11.08 -5.97
C LYS A 32 -4.21 9.86 -5.29
N ILE A 33 -3.42 8.80 -5.21
CA ILE A 33 -3.77 7.59 -4.45
C ILE A 33 -2.90 7.54 -3.21
N ILE A 34 -3.55 7.46 -2.05
CA ILE A 34 -2.91 7.43 -0.74
C ILE A 34 -3.23 6.08 -0.11
N GLY A 35 -2.22 5.23 -0.02
CA GLY A 35 -2.30 3.97 0.72
C GLY A 35 -2.30 4.23 2.22
N VAL A 36 -3.10 3.46 2.96
CA VAL A 36 -3.17 3.52 4.42
C VAL A 36 -2.96 2.11 4.97
N GLU A 37 -2.02 2.00 5.91
CA GLU A 37 -1.67 0.76 6.61
C GLU A 37 -2.01 0.87 8.11
N PRO A 38 -2.30 -0.27 8.77
CA PRO A 38 -2.30 -0.32 10.23
C PRO A 38 -0.91 0.05 10.77
N SER A 39 -0.84 0.88 11.80
CA SER A 39 0.43 1.27 12.44
C SER A 39 1.20 0.07 13.00
N GLY A 40 0.50 -0.99 13.41
CA GLY A 40 1.11 -2.23 13.86
C GLY A 40 1.51 -3.20 12.75
N ALA A 41 1.30 -2.88 11.47
CA ALA A 41 1.60 -3.78 10.34
C ALA A 41 1.97 -3.00 9.05
N SER A 42 2.81 -1.97 9.16
CA SER A 42 3.17 -1.05 8.06
C SER A 42 4.28 -1.58 7.14
N SER A 43 4.10 -2.78 6.56
CA SER A 43 5.16 -3.44 5.78
C SER A 43 5.46 -2.75 4.45
N MET A 44 4.47 -2.10 3.82
CA MET A 44 4.64 -1.33 2.59
C MET A 44 5.43 -0.04 2.84
N TYR A 45 5.06 0.72 3.85
CA TYR A 45 5.77 1.95 4.22
C TYR A 45 7.24 1.66 4.51
N GLU A 46 7.51 0.66 5.33
CA GLU A 46 8.88 0.26 5.65
C GLU A 46 9.65 -0.22 4.41
N SER A 47 9.01 -1.00 3.55
CA SER A 47 9.68 -1.53 2.35
C SER A 47 9.99 -0.45 1.32
N VAL A 48 8.99 0.37 0.97
CA VAL A 48 9.07 1.32 -0.16
C VAL A 48 9.63 2.67 0.27
N VAL A 49 9.19 3.21 1.40
CA VAL A 49 9.52 4.59 1.81
C VAL A 49 10.80 4.63 2.63
N VAL A 50 10.96 3.71 3.59
CA VAL A 50 12.08 3.73 4.53
C VAL A 50 13.31 3.03 3.96
N ASN A 51 13.16 1.80 3.47
CA ASN A 51 14.30 0.94 3.11
C ASN A 51 14.56 0.84 1.60
N ASN A 52 13.60 1.22 0.76
CA ASN A 52 13.64 1.02 -0.69
C ASN A 52 14.02 -0.44 -1.09
N GLN A 53 13.57 -1.40 -0.29
CA GLN A 53 13.71 -2.85 -0.52
C GLN A 53 12.56 -3.57 0.18
N VAL A 54 12.16 -4.75 -0.33
CA VAL A 54 11.18 -5.59 0.37
C VAL A 54 11.74 -6.06 1.71
N ILE A 55 11.09 -5.66 2.79
CA ILE A 55 11.41 -6.13 4.13
C ILE A 55 10.29 -7.01 4.69
N THR A 56 10.64 -7.84 5.67
CA THR A 56 9.67 -8.58 6.48
C THR A 56 9.68 -8.02 7.88
N LEU A 57 8.53 -7.53 8.34
CA LEU A 57 8.36 -7.07 9.72
C LEU A 57 8.53 -8.26 10.66
N PRO A 58 9.36 -8.14 11.72
CA PRO A 58 9.57 -9.23 12.66
C PRO A 58 8.33 -9.51 13.52
N ASN A 59 7.50 -8.49 13.75
CA ASN A 59 6.26 -8.57 14.51
C ASN A 59 5.19 -7.69 13.85
N ILE A 60 3.93 -8.12 13.92
CA ILE A 60 2.77 -7.35 13.47
C ILE A 60 1.62 -7.45 14.47
N ASP A 61 0.84 -6.38 14.59
CA ASP A 61 -0.48 -6.39 15.22
C ASP A 61 -1.50 -7.00 14.24
N LYS A 62 -2.32 -7.93 14.73
CA LYS A 62 -3.32 -8.67 13.95
C LYS A 62 -4.74 -8.15 14.13
N PHE A 63 -4.91 -6.97 14.73
CA PHE A 63 -6.24 -6.35 14.90
C PHE A 63 -7.01 -6.18 13.57
N VAL A 64 -6.31 -5.84 12.48
CA VAL A 64 -6.89 -5.71 11.13
C VAL A 64 -6.36 -6.84 10.24
N ASP A 65 -6.84 -8.07 10.48
CA ASP A 65 -6.34 -9.29 9.85
C ASP A 65 -6.12 -9.22 8.32
N GLY A 66 -7.03 -8.60 7.58
CA GLY A 66 -6.95 -8.46 6.12
C GLY A 66 -5.88 -7.49 5.61
N ALA A 67 -5.39 -6.58 6.45
CA ALA A 67 -4.34 -5.61 6.13
C ALA A 67 -3.05 -5.85 6.93
N SER A 68 -3.09 -6.71 7.95
CA SER A 68 -1.94 -7.07 8.79
C SER A 68 -0.99 -8.03 8.05
N VAL A 69 -0.24 -7.50 7.08
CA VAL A 69 0.71 -8.24 6.27
C VAL A 69 2.13 -7.89 6.71
N ALA A 70 2.94 -8.92 7.01
CA ALA A 70 4.32 -8.72 7.47
C ALA A 70 5.32 -8.42 6.34
N ARG A 71 5.02 -8.84 5.12
CA ARG A 71 5.87 -8.67 3.94
C ARG A 71 5.00 -8.42 2.72
N VAL A 72 5.27 -7.33 2.01
CA VAL A 72 4.62 -7.02 0.73
C VAL A 72 4.95 -8.07 -0.35
N GLY A 73 4.20 -8.07 -1.45
CA GLY A 73 4.47 -8.97 -2.57
C GLY A 73 5.84 -8.73 -3.21
N ASP A 74 6.24 -9.59 -4.17
CA ASP A 74 7.53 -9.43 -4.86
C ASP A 74 7.40 -8.72 -6.23
N ILE A 75 6.20 -8.65 -6.80
CA ILE A 75 5.98 -8.14 -8.18
C ILE A 75 5.02 -6.95 -8.20
N THR A 76 3.85 -7.08 -7.58
CA THR A 76 2.77 -6.08 -7.64
C THR A 76 2.51 -5.48 -6.27
N PHE A 77 3.31 -4.48 -5.88
CA PHE A 77 3.18 -3.75 -4.62
C PHE A 77 3.66 -2.30 -4.76
#